data_AF-A0A5A5RTS6-F1
#
_entry.id   AF-A0A5A5RTS6-F1
#
_cell.length_a   1.000
_cell.length_b   1.000
_cell.length_c   1.000
_cell.angle_alpha   90.00
_cell.angle_beta   90.00
_cell.angle_gamma   90.00
#
_symmetry.space_group_name_H-M   'P 1'
#
loop_
_entity.id
_entity.type
_entity.pdbx_description
1 polymer ?
#
loop_
_entity_poly.entity_id
_entity_poly.type
_entity_poly.pdbx_seq_one_letter_code
_entity_poly.pdbx_strand_id
1 'polypeptide(L)'
;MVTVPLGLNTSETQAEKRVTFYHLSWLSYQQILQALGENNRAHLFYDRGTLEITMPLEEHEFYRELIGLFIRILVVELGLKIKSMGSTTLAREDLERGAEPDNAYYIQNQSKVLGKKINLTEDPPPDLVVEVDITHTDINRPLQKFISQSQQGREAD
;
A
#
# COMPACT_ATOMS: atom_id res chain seq x y z
N MET A 1 24.45 42.58 26.30
CA MET A 1 23.17 41.89 26.05
C MET A 1 23.25 41.38 24.62
N VAL A 2 23.51 40.09 24.42
CA VAL A 2 23.62 39.50 23.08
C VAL A 2 22.30 38.79 22.78
N THR A 3 21.50 39.39 21.91
CA THR A 3 20.26 38.80 21.42
C THR A 3 20.62 37.94 20.22
N VAL A 4 20.57 36.62 20.40
CA VAL A 4 20.62 35.65 19.30
C VAL A 4 19.21 35.58 18.71
N PRO A 5 19.00 35.83 17.41
CA PRO A 5 17.70 35.59 16.81
C PRO A 5 17.46 34.08 16.82
N LEU A 6 16.37 33.66 17.45
CA LEU A 6 15.87 32.30 17.40
C LEU A 6 15.38 32.06 15.96
N GLY A 7 16.28 31.62 15.09
CA GLY A 7 15.90 31.05 13.80
C GLY A 7 15.01 29.86 14.11
N LEU A 8 13.71 29.97 13.79
CA LEU A 8 12.83 28.82 13.73
C LEU A 8 13.41 27.90 12.66
N ASN A 9 14.13 26.86 13.11
CA ASN A 9 14.48 25.73 12.26
C ASN A 9 13.16 25.12 11.81
N THR A 10 12.68 25.57 10.66
CA THR A 10 11.66 24.86 9.90
C THR A 10 12.36 23.57 9.51
N SER A 11 12.12 22.52 10.27
CA SER A 11 12.51 21.17 9.89
C SER A 11 11.87 20.93 8.53
N GLU A 12 12.67 21.02 7.46
CA GLU A 12 12.29 20.53 6.14
C GLU A 12 11.90 19.07 6.34
N THR A 13 10.61 18.84 6.45
CA THR A 13 10.04 17.53 6.70
C THR A 13 10.28 16.77 5.40
N GLN A 14 11.23 15.83 5.42
CA GLN A 14 11.64 15.09 4.25
C GLN A 14 10.41 14.36 3.71
N ALA A 15 9.87 14.82 2.58
CA ALA A 15 8.79 14.13 1.91
C ALA A 15 9.29 12.81 1.34
N GLU A 16 8.41 11.82 1.24
CA GLU A 16 8.74 10.56 0.57
C GLU A 16 9.22 10.84 -0.85
N LYS A 17 10.33 10.19 -1.23
CA LYS A 17 10.85 10.33 -2.60
C LYS A 17 9.92 9.55 -3.53
N ARG A 18 9.43 10.24 -4.57
CA ARG A 18 8.51 9.69 -5.56
C ARG A 18 9.03 9.91 -6.97
N VAL A 19 8.87 8.88 -7.81
CA VAL A 19 9.13 8.95 -9.25
C VAL A 19 7.93 8.40 -9.99
N THR A 20 7.47 9.11 -11.02
CA THR A 20 6.31 8.71 -11.83
C THR A 20 6.73 8.55 -13.29
N PHE A 21 6.34 7.44 -13.89
CA PHE A 21 6.48 7.13 -15.31
C PHE A 21 5.11 7.05 -15.95
N TYR A 22 5.01 7.51 -17.19
CA TYR A 22 3.77 7.52 -17.97
C TYR A 22 3.91 6.67 -19.23
N HIS A 23 2.76 6.26 -19.78
CA HIS A 23 2.65 5.49 -21.02
C HIS A 23 3.34 4.12 -20.98
N LEU A 24 3.35 3.46 -19.82
CA LEU A 24 3.87 2.10 -19.67
C LEU A 24 2.79 1.04 -19.89
N SER A 25 3.03 0.05 -20.74
CA SER A 25 2.13 -1.09 -20.88
C SER A 25 2.11 -1.95 -19.60
N TRP A 26 1.05 -2.74 -19.40
CA TRP A 26 0.98 -3.74 -18.33
C TRP A 26 2.18 -4.69 -18.35
N LEU A 27 2.57 -5.16 -19.53
CA LEU A 27 3.73 -6.04 -19.70
C LEU A 27 5.03 -5.35 -19.25
N SER A 28 5.21 -4.07 -19.57
CA SER A 28 6.37 -3.29 -19.12
C SER A 28 6.39 -3.15 -17.59
N TYR A 29 5.22 -2.91 -16.98
CA TYR A 29 5.10 -2.90 -15.52
C TYR A 29 5.50 -4.23 -14.90
N GLN A 30 5.01 -5.36 -15.42
CA GLN A 30 5.37 -6.69 -14.93
C GLN A 30 6.88 -6.97 -15.05
N GLN A 31 7.51 -6.55 -16.14
CA GLN A 31 8.96 -6.66 -16.31
C GLN A 31 9.74 -5.84 -15.28
N ILE A 32 9.30 -4.61 -14.99
CA ILE A 32 9.90 -3.75 -13.97
C ILE A 32 9.74 -4.40 -12.58
N LEU A 33 8.54 -4.88 -12.26
CA LEU A 33 8.25 -5.56 -11.00
C LEU A 33 9.16 -6.79 -10.81
N GLN A 34 9.29 -7.62 -11.84
CA GLN A 34 10.17 -8.79 -11.83
C GLN A 34 11.65 -8.42 -11.68
N ALA A 35 12.09 -7.32 -12.31
CA ALA A 35 13.48 -6.87 -12.26
C ALA A 35 13.87 -6.30 -10.89
N LEU A 36 12.94 -5.65 -10.18
CA LEU A 36 13.19 -5.09 -8.84
C LEU A 36 13.24 -6.18 -7.76
N GLY A 37 12.49 -7.27 -7.95
CA GLY A 37 12.45 -8.41 -7.02
C GLY A 37 11.86 -8.06 -5.65
N GLU A 38 11.82 -9.05 -4.74
CA GLU A 38 11.15 -8.95 -3.45
C GLU A 38 11.95 -8.19 -2.36
N ASN A 39 13.22 -7.86 -2.62
CA ASN A 39 14.13 -7.21 -1.65
C ASN A 39 14.21 -5.69 -1.81
N ASN A 40 13.39 -5.09 -2.66
CA ASN A 40 13.37 -3.65 -2.83
C ASN A 40 12.53 -2.98 -1.73
N ARG A 41 13.03 -1.88 -1.19
CA ARG A 41 12.26 -1.02 -0.27
C ARG A 41 11.28 -0.10 -1.00
N ALA A 42 11.32 -0.08 -2.33
CA ALA A 42 10.41 0.72 -3.13
C ALA A 42 9.01 0.10 -3.17
N HIS A 43 7.97 0.91 -2.99
CA HIS A 43 6.59 0.52 -3.25
C HIS A 43 6.21 0.91 -4.67
N LEU A 44 5.57 -0.01 -5.39
CA LEU A 44 5.13 0.20 -6.76
C LEU A 44 3.62 0.34 -6.83
N PHE A 45 3.17 1.34 -7.56
CA PHE A 45 1.78 1.52 -7.92
C PHE A 45 1.60 1.72 -9.42
N TYR A 46 0.76 0.91 -10.04
CA TYR A 46 0.42 0.98 -11.45
C TYR A 46 -1.08 1.18 -11.66
N ASP A 47 -1.46 2.17 -12.47
CA ASP A 47 -2.82 2.37 -12.99
C ASP A 47 -2.77 2.74 -14.48
N ARG A 48 -3.18 1.80 -15.35
CA ARG A 48 -3.49 2.00 -16.78
C ARG A 48 -2.52 2.96 -17.49
N GLY A 49 -1.24 2.60 -17.52
CA GLY A 49 -0.23 3.42 -18.18
C GLY A 49 0.66 4.23 -17.24
N THR A 50 0.26 4.43 -15.98
CA THR A 50 1.00 5.26 -15.02
C THR A 50 1.63 4.37 -13.95
N LEU A 51 2.95 4.39 -13.83
CA LEU A 51 3.70 3.74 -12.76
C LEU A 51 4.24 4.80 -11.81
N GLU A 52 3.88 4.71 -10.54
CA GLU A 52 4.46 5.48 -9.46
C GLU A 52 5.34 4.56 -8.59
N ILE A 53 6.53 5.03 -8.26
CA ILE A 53 7.46 4.36 -7.37
C ILE A 53 7.74 5.28 -6.19
N THR A 54 7.48 4.80 -4.98
CA THR A 54 7.76 5.53 -3.74
C THR A 54 8.80 4.80 -2.90
N MET A 55 9.59 5.56 -2.14
CA MET A 55 10.53 5.02 -1.17
C MET A 55 10.10 5.50 0.23
N PRO A 56 9.52 4.62 1.06
CA PRO A 56 9.10 4.98 2.40
C PRO A 56 10.30 5.37 3.27
N LEU A 57 10.06 6.31 4.18
CA LEU A 57 11.05 6.78 5.14
C LEU A 57 11.03 5.90 6.40
N GLU A 58 12.08 6.00 7.23
CA GLU A 58 12.14 5.24 8.50
C GLU A 58 10.93 5.50 9.40
N GLU A 59 10.49 6.76 9.47
CA GLU A 59 9.31 7.15 10.24
C GLU A 59 8.02 6.47 9.72
N HIS A 60 7.93 6.25 8.40
CA HIS A 60 6.80 5.58 7.77
C HIS A 60 6.73 4.11 8.19
N GLU A 61 7.87 3.42 8.19
CA GLU A 61 7.95 2.04 8.70
C GLU A 61 7.60 1.96 10.19
N PHE A 62 7.99 2.94 11.01
CA PHE A 62 7.63 2.97 12.43
C PHE A 62 6.11 3.01 12.64
N TYR A 63 5.41 3.94 11.99
CA TYR A 63 3.95 4.03 12.17
C TYR A 63 3.22 2.85 11.54
N ARG A 64 3.71 2.34 10.41
CA ARG A 64 3.19 1.12 9.78
C ARG A 64 3.22 -0.05 10.75
N GLU A 65 4.36 -0.31 11.37
CA GLU A 65 4.50 -1.39 12.35
C GLU A 65 3.66 -1.15 13.61
N LEU A 66 3.61 0.09 14.11
CA LEU A 66 2.79 0.43 15.28
C LEU A 66 1.30 0.20 15.03
N ILE A 67 0.78 0.64 13.89
CA ILE A 67 -0.61 0.43 13.49
C ILE A 67 -0.87 -1.05 13.25
N GLY A 68 0.04 -1.75 12.59
CA GLY A 68 -0.07 -3.19 12.35
C GLY A 68 -0.12 -4.00 13.63
N LEU A 69 0.68 -3.63 14.64
CA LEU A 69 0.64 -4.24 15.97
C LEU A 69 -0.72 -4.00 16.65
N PHE A 70 -1.21 -2.76 16.63
CA PHE A 70 -2.50 -2.42 17.22
C PHE A 70 -3.65 -3.21 16.61
N ILE A 71 -3.70 -3.33 15.28
CA ILE A 71 -4.72 -4.13 14.58
C ILE A 71 -4.67 -5.59 15.00
N ARG A 72 -3.47 -6.19 15.07
CA ARG A 72 -3.31 -7.59 15.49
C ARG A 72 -3.82 -7.82 16.90
N ILE A 73 -3.50 -6.92 17.84
CA ILE A 73 -3.99 -6.99 19.21
C ILE A 73 -5.52 -6.95 19.23
N LEU A 74 -6.13 -5.99 18.54
CA LEU A 74 -7.59 -5.87 18.47
C LEU A 74 -8.26 -7.13 17.92
N VAL A 75 -7.74 -7.70 16.83
CA VAL A 75 -8.31 -8.94 16.27
C VAL A 75 -8.27 -10.07 17.29
N VAL A 76 -7.15 -10.24 17.99
CA VAL A 76 -6.99 -11.30 19.00
C VAL A 76 -7.96 -11.09 20.17
N GLU A 77 -8.04 -9.86 20.70
CA GLU A 77 -8.94 -9.53 21.82
C GLU A 77 -10.43 -9.71 21.45
N LEU A 78 -10.78 -9.48 20.18
CA LEU A 78 -12.14 -9.72 19.67
C LEU A 78 -12.42 -11.19 19.33
N GLY A 79 -11.46 -12.10 19.53
CA GLY A 79 -11.61 -13.53 19.21
C GLY A 79 -11.72 -13.81 17.71
N LEU A 80 -11.25 -12.89 16.87
CA LEU A 80 -11.28 -13.00 15.42
C LEU A 80 -10.01 -13.68 14.88
N LYS A 81 -10.04 -14.04 13.59
CA LYS A 81 -8.88 -14.58 12.88
C LYS A 81 -8.37 -13.55 11.88
N ILE A 82 -7.07 -13.56 11.61
CA ILE A 82 -6.45 -12.65 10.65
C ILE A 82 -5.44 -13.38 9.75
N LYS A 83 -5.41 -12.96 8.48
CA LYS A 83 -4.30 -13.24 7.57
C LYS A 83 -3.77 -11.90 7.04
N SER A 84 -2.49 -11.63 7.28
CA SER A 84 -1.81 -10.42 6.80
C SER A 84 -1.17 -10.64 5.42
N MET A 85 -1.20 -9.60 4.59
CA MET A 85 -0.64 -9.53 3.24
C MET A 85 0.30 -8.31 3.06
N GLY A 86 0.93 -7.84 4.13
CA GLY A 86 1.84 -6.68 4.06
C GLY A 86 2.98 -6.90 3.06
N SER A 87 3.31 -5.87 2.29
CA SER A 87 4.32 -5.91 1.22
C SER A 87 4.05 -6.92 0.09
N THR A 88 2.85 -7.47 -0.02
CA THR A 88 2.48 -8.27 -1.18
C THR A 88 1.84 -7.39 -2.23
N THR A 89 2.39 -7.38 -3.45
CA THR A 89 1.78 -6.72 -4.60
C THR A 89 0.38 -7.27 -4.86
N LEU A 90 -0.62 -6.41 -4.74
CA LEU A 90 -2.00 -6.70 -5.12
C LEU A 90 -2.18 -6.29 -6.57
N ALA A 91 -2.17 -7.27 -7.49
CA ALA A 91 -2.24 -7.03 -8.93
C ALA A 91 -3.51 -7.65 -9.54
N ARG A 92 -4.12 -6.91 -10.49
CA ARG A 92 -5.27 -7.31 -11.31
C ARG A 92 -5.00 -6.90 -12.75
N GLU A 93 -4.64 -7.88 -13.57
CA GLU A 93 -4.32 -7.69 -14.99
C GLU A 93 -5.54 -7.25 -15.80
N ASP A 94 -6.71 -7.81 -15.52
CA ASP A 94 -7.98 -7.44 -16.16
C ASP A 94 -8.39 -5.99 -15.92
N LEU A 95 -7.86 -5.37 -14.85
CA LEU A 95 -8.05 -3.96 -14.54
C LEU A 95 -6.84 -3.10 -14.91
N GLU A 96 -5.78 -3.70 -15.46
CA GLU A 96 -4.47 -3.08 -15.70
C GLU A 96 -3.97 -2.27 -14.50
N ARG A 97 -4.00 -2.89 -13.32
CA ARG A 97 -3.65 -2.22 -12.06
C ARG A 97 -2.86 -3.12 -11.12
N GLY A 98 -1.91 -2.51 -10.42
CA GLY A 98 -1.11 -3.18 -9.40
C GLY A 98 -0.75 -2.22 -8.30
N ALA A 99 -0.81 -2.66 -7.06
CA ALA A 99 -0.62 -1.79 -5.92
C ALA A 99 -0.04 -2.54 -4.73
N GLU A 100 0.93 -1.93 -4.04
CA GLU A 100 1.53 -2.48 -2.83
C GLU A 100 1.05 -1.69 -1.61
N PRO A 101 0.17 -2.28 -0.78
CA PRO A 101 -0.25 -1.62 0.44
C PRO A 101 0.82 -1.73 1.54
N ASP A 102 0.85 -0.75 2.43
CA ASP A 102 1.72 -0.81 3.61
C ASP A 102 1.33 -2.02 4.48
N ASN A 103 0.05 -2.14 4.79
CA ASN A 103 -0.50 -3.37 5.31
C ASN A 103 -1.86 -3.69 4.71
N ALA A 104 -2.13 -4.97 4.53
CA ALA A 104 -3.46 -5.47 4.15
C ALA A 104 -3.82 -6.70 4.97
N TYR A 105 -5.09 -6.81 5.34
CA TYR A 105 -5.58 -7.84 6.25
C TYR A 105 -6.90 -8.44 5.77
N TYR A 106 -6.96 -9.76 5.78
CA TYR A 106 -8.20 -10.52 5.76
C TYR A 106 -8.60 -10.83 7.21
N ILE A 107 -9.76 -10.35 7.62
CA ILE A 107 -10.36 -10.54 8.94
C ILE A 107 -11.71 -11.26 8.77
N GLN A 108 -12.66 -10.64 8.08
CA GLN A 108 -13.96 -11.25 7.78
C GLN A 108 -13.84 -12.31 6.68
N ASN A 109 -13.08 -12.01 5.64
CA ASN A 109 -12.83 -12.93 4.53
C ASN A 109 -11.72 -13.94 4.83
N GLN A 110 -11.14 -13.95 6.04
CA GLN A 110 -10.02 -14.80 6.43
C GLN A 110 -10.27 -16.29 6.13
N SER A 111 -11.47 -16.78 6.42
CA SER A 111 -11.86 -18.19 6.19
C SER A 111 -11.83 -18.59 4.72
N LYS A 112 -12.12 -17.66 3.81
CA LYS A 112 -12.13 -17.89 2.35
C LYS A 112 -10.72 -18.01 1.76
N VAL A 113 -9.73 -17.50 2.47
CA VAL A 113 -8.34 -17.38 2.00
C VAL A 113 -7.32 -18.16 2.83
N LEU A 114 -7.80 -18.99 3.76
CA LEU A 114 -6.97 -19.78 4.66
C LEU A 114 -6.11 -20.79 3.87
N GLY A 115 -4.82 -20.88 4.21
CA GLY A 115 -3.92 -21.95 3.71
C GLY A 115 -3.52 -21.87 2.23
N LYS A 116 -3.99 -20.89 1.46
CA LYS A 116 -3.68 -20.76 0.03
C LYS A 116 -2.94 -19.46 -0.33
N LYS A 117 -2.20 -19.50 -1.44
CA LYS A 117 -1.69 -18.29 -2.11
C LYS A 117 -2.88 -17.56 -2.73
N ILE A 118 -2.93 -16.24 -2.56
CA ILE A 118 -4.07 -15.42 -2.99
C ILE A 118 -4.00 -15.17 -4.49
N ASN A 119 -5.13 -15.38 -5.19
CA ASN A 119 -5.34 -14.93 -6.55
C ASN A 119 -6.48 -13.91 -6.57
N LEU A 120 -6.19 -12.61 -6.70
CA LEU A 120 -7.20 -11.56 -6.62
C LEU A 120 -8.24 -11.59 -7.75
N THR A 121 -8.02 -12.37 -8.82
CA THR A 121 -9.04 -12.61 -9.85
C THR A 121 -10.17 -13.50 -9.33
N GLU A 122 -9.86 -14.46 -8.46
CA GLU A 122 -10.79 -15.47 -7.95
C GLU A 122 -11.17 -15.24 -6.48
N ASP A 123 -10.20 -14.86 -5.66
CA ASP A 123 -10.34 -14.63 -4.23
C ASP A 123 -10.94 -13.26 -3.92
N PRO A 124 -11.61 -13.09 -2.77
CA PRO A 124 -11.97 -11.76 -2.30
C PRO A 124 -10.72 -10.89 -2.08
N PRO A 125 -10.82 -9.57 -2.26
CA PRO A 125 -9.78 -8.65 -1.82
C PRO A 125 -9.71 -8.59 -0.28
N PRO A 126 -8.63 -8.04 0.30
CA PRO A 126 -8.52 -7.81 1.75
C PRO A 126 -9.67 -6.97 2.29
N ASP A 127 -10.07 -7.23 3.54
CA ASP A 127 -11.15 -6.48 4.21
C ASP A 127 -10.68 -5.11 4.70
N LEU A 128 -9.39 -5.02 5.06
CA LEU A 128 -8.76 -3.83 5.57
C LEU A 128 -7.43 -3.61 4.85
N VAL A 129 -7.25 -2.41 4.33
CA VAL A 129 -5.95 -1.93 3.84
C VAL A 129 -5.59 -0.69 4.63
N VAL A 130 -4.33 -0.62 5.03
CA VAL A 130 -3.74 0.46 5.81
C VAL A 130 -2.68 1.11 4.96
N GLU A 131 -2.73 2.43 4.98
CA GLU A 131 -1.89 3.35 4.24
C GLU A 131 -1.42 4.42 5.23
N VAL A 132 -0.13 4.51 5.48
CA VAL A 132 0.45 5.51 6.37
C VAL A 132 0.82 6.74 5.55
N ASP A 133 0.42 7.92 5.99
CA ASP A 133 0.83 9.18 5.35
C ASP A 133 1.42 10.10 6.41
N ILE A 134 2.69 10.47 6.24
CA ILE A 134 3.36 11.39 7.16
C ILE A 134 3.32 12.81 6.60
N THR A 135 3.46 12.95 5.29
CA THR A 135 3.48 14.26 4.65
C THR A 135 2.14 14.52 3.97
N HIS A 136 1.36 15.43 4.56
CA HIS A 136 0.17 16.02 3.94
C HIS A 136 0.55 16.66 2.60
N THR A 137 0.52 15.85 1.57
CA THR A 137 0.54 16.28 0.19
C THR A 137 -0.86 15.96 -0.32
N ASP A 138 -1.56 16.94 -0.89
CA ASP A 138 -2.90 16.77 -1.46
C ASP A 138 -2.88 15.67 -2.54
N ILE A 139 -3.03 14.40 -2.14
CA ILE A 139 -2.82 13.26 -3.03
C ILE A 139 -4.04 12.37 -3.02
N ASN A 140 -4.67 12.34 -4.19
CA ASN A 140 -5.53 11.26 -4.66
C ASN A 140 -4.75 9.93 -4.59
N ARG A 141 -4.86 9.21 -3.46
CA ARG A 141 -4.02 8.05 -3.19
C ARG A 141 -4.40 6.89 -4.12
N PRO A 142 -3.45 6.32 -4.88
CA PRO A 142 -3.82 5.42 -5.95
C PRO A 142 -4.33 4.04 -5.45
N LEU A 143 -3.89 3.59 -4.27
CA LEU A 143 -4.38 2.40 -3.56
C LEU A 143 -5.85 2.49 -3.15
N GLN A 144 -6.31 3.67 -2.70
CA GLN A 144 -7.73 3.88 -2.36
C GLN A 144 -8.62 3.75 -3.60
N LYS A 145 -8.16 4.24 -4.76
CA LYS A 145 -8.85 4.04 -6.05
C LYS A 145 -8.83 2.59 -6.50
N PHE A 146 -7.74 1.86 -6.25
CA PHE A 146 -7.64 0.43 -6.55
C PHE A 146 -8.64 -0.39 -5.71
N ILE A 147 -8.71 -0.14 -4.41
CA ILE A 147 -9.57 -0.89 -3.48
C ILE A 147 -11.05 -0.58 -3.73
N SER A 148 -11.41 0.70 -3.84
CA SER A 148 -12.80 1.10 -4.08
C SER A 148 -13.37 0.53 -5.38
N GLN A 149 -12.56 0.43 -6.44
CA GLN A 149 -13.02 -0.02 -7.76
C GLN A 149 -12.87 -1.53 -7.97
N SER A 150 -11.96 -2.21 -7.25
CA SER A 150 -11.90 -3.68 -7.23
C SER A 150 -13.10 -4.31 -6.51
N GLN A 151 -13.73 -3.57 -5.59
CA GLN A 151 -14.99 -3.98 -4.95
C GLN A 151 -16.21 -3.77 -5.88
N GLN A 152 -16.25 -2.68 -6.67
CA GLN A 152 -17.37 -2.37 -7.57
C GLN A 152 -17.58 -3.36 -8.72
N GLY A 153 -16.54 -4.09 -9.15
CA GLY A 153 -16.65 -5.10 -10.21
C GLY A 153 -17.39 -6.39 -9.81
N ARG A 154 -17.79 -6.55 -8.54
CA ARG A 154 -18.49 -7.75 -8.03
C ARG A 154 -19.96 -7.55 -7.65
N GLU A 155 -20.48 -6.32 -7.68
CA GLU A 155 -21.92 -6.07 -7.40
C GLU A 155 -22.82 -6.24 -8.65
N ALA A 156 -22.25 -6.63 -9.79
CA ALA A 156 -22.96 -6.74 -11.07
C ALA A 156 -23.36 -8.17 -11.48
N ASP A 157 -23.14 -9.18 -10.63
CA ASP A 157 -23.50 -10.59 -10.87
C ASP A 157 -24.29 -11.19 -9.71
#